data_AF-A0A7X8UK92-F1
#
_entry.id   AF-A0A7X8UK92-F1
#
_cell.length_a   1.000
_cell.length_b   1.000
_cell.length_c   1.000
_cell.angle_alpha   90.00
_cell.angle_beta   90.00
_cell.angle_gamma   90.00
#
_symmetry.space_group_name_H-M   'P 1'
#
loop_
_entity.id
_entity.type
_entity.pdbx_description
1 polymer ?
#
loop_
_entity_poly.entity_id
_entity_poly.type
_entity_poly.pdbx_seq_one_letter_code
_entity_poly.pdbx_strand_id
1 'polypeptide(L)' 'MSRAKPQTYYLRSFGCQMNDHDAEHIAGLLEEMGLAREESPEKA' A
#
# COMPACT_ATOMS: atom_id res chain seq x y z
N MET A 1 17.72 18.27 -9.05
CA MET A 1 16.27 18.20 -8.75
C MET A 1 15.98 16.78 -8.31
N SER A 2 15.91 16.53 -6.99
CA SER A 2 15.57 15.20 -6.49
C SER A 2 14.11 14.94 -6.80
N ARG A 3 13.89 14.11 -7.83
CA ARG A 3 12.59 13.55 -8.16
C ARG A 3 12.23 12.62 -7.01
N ALA A 4 11.62 13.16 -5.97
CA ALA A 4 11.01 12.37 -4.91
C ALA A 4 10.09 11.39 -5.62
N LYS A 5 10.39 10.10 -5.52
CA LYS A 5 9.55 9.07 -6.10
C LYS A 5 8.13 9.27 -5.56
N PRO A 6 7.08 9.03 -6.36
CA PRO A 6 5.73 8.95 -5.82
C PRO A 6 5.76 8.00 -4.62
N GLN A 7 5.20 8.42 -3.49
CA GLN A 7 5.16 7.55 -2.31
C GLN A 7 4.21 6.40 -2.64
N THR A 8 4.77 5.21 -2.74
CA THR A 8 4.05 3.98 -3.09
C THR A 8 3.97 3.07 -1.87
N TYR A 9 3.00 2.17 -1.84
CA TYR A 9 2.85 1.22 -0.76
C TYR A 9 2.49 -0.17 -1.28
N TYR A 10 2.94 -1.19 -0.55
CA TYR A 10 2.65 -2.59 -0.84
C TYR A 10 2.03 -3.26 0.37
N LEU A 11 0.91 -3.97 0.16
CA LEU A 11 0.22 -4.73 1.20
C LEU A 11 0.30 -6.22 0.90
N ARG A 12 0.69 -7.01 1.91
CA ARG A 12 0.75 -8.47 1.84
C ARG A 12 -0.06 -9.10 2.95
N SER A 13 -1.13 -9.78 2.57
CA SER A 13 -1.97 -10.55 3.48
C SER A 13 -1.37 -11.94 3.68
N PHE A 14 -1.16 -12.34 4.95
CA PHE A 14 -0.59 -13.66 5.30
C PHE A 14 -1.65 -14.74 5.59
N GLY A 15 -2.86 -14.62 5.03
CA GLY A 15 -3.86 -15.70 5.03
C GLY A 15 -4.72 -15.82 6.30
N CYS A 16 -5.04 -14.71 6.96
CA CYS A 16 -6.08 -14.67 7.98
C CYS A 16 -7.21 -13.78 7.47
N GLN A 17 -8.47 -14.22 7.55
CA GLN A 17 -9.65 -13.47 7.09
C GLN A 17 -9.71 -12.03 7.65
N MET A 18 -9.18 -11.84 8.86
CA MET A 18 -9.06 -10.52 9.49
C MET A 18 -8.10 -9.59 8.73
N ASN A 19 -7.00 -10.14 8.20
CA ASN A 19 -6.00 -9.36 7.46
C ASN A 19 -6.50 -8.85 6.10
N ASP A 20 -7.51 -9.47 5.48
CA ASP A 20 -8.06 -8.96 4.22
C ASP A 20 -8.85 -7.66 4.45
N HIS A 21 -9.69 -7.63 5.48
CA HIS A 21 -10.46 -6.42 5.81
C HIS A 21 -9.56 -5.28 6.29
N ASP A 22 -8.58 -5.60 7.14
CA ASP A 22 -7.56 -4.64 7.58
C ASP A 22 -6.70 -4.16 6.39
N ALA A 23 -6.36 -5.03 5.44
CA ALA A 23 -5.61 -4.64 4.24
C ALA A 23 -6.40 -3.68 3.35
N GLU A 24 -7.69 -3.91 3.12
CA GLU A 24 -8.54 -2.97 2.38
C GLU A 24 -8.64 -1.62 3.10
N HIS A 25 -8.76 -1.63 4.42
CA HIS A 25 -8.88 -0.42 5.21
C HIS A 25 -7.58 0.40 5.22
N ILE A 26 -6.43 -0.27 5.38
CA ILE A 26 -5.09 0.36 5.31
C ILE A 26 -4.82 0.86 3.88
N ALA A 27 -5.24 0.12 2.85
CA ALA A 27 -5.13 0.57 1.46
C ALA A 27 -5.86 1.90 1.24
N GLY A 28 -7.11 2.00 1.71
CA GLY A 28 -7.89 3.23 1.62
C GLY A 28 -7.24 4.41 2.34
N LEU A 29 -6.71 4.19 3.55
CA LEU A 29 -5.97 5.22 4.30
C LEU A 29 -4.72 5.71 3.54
N LEU A 30 -3.98 4.79 2.94
CA LEU A 30 -2.77 5.11 2.18
C LEU A 30 -3.11 5.86 0.88
N GLU A 31 -4.18 5.47 0.19
CA GLU A 31 -4.67 6.20 -1.00
C GLU A 31 -5.18 7.60 -0.64
N GLU A 32 -5.86 7.77 0.50
CA GLU A 32 -6.30 9.09 0.98
C GLU A 32 -5.13 10.03 1.29
N MET A 33 -4.02 9.47 1.79
CA MET A 33 -2.76 10.21 1.99
C MET A 33 -2.02 10.51 0.68
N GLY A 34 -2.54 10.06 -0.47
CA GLY A 34 -1.96 10.29 -1.79
C GLY A 34 -0.86 9.30 -2.16
N LEU A 35 -0.79 8.14 -1.49
CA LEU A 35 0.11 7.07 -1.88
C LEU A 35 -0.54 6.16 -2.91
N ALA A 36 0.25 5.67 -3.86
CA ALA A 36 -0.21 4.73 -4.87
C ALA A 36 0.06 3.27 -4.46
N ARG A 37 -0.92 2.39 -4.70
CA ARG A 37 -0.77 0.95 -4.48
C ARG A 37 0.20 0.35 -5.51
N GLU A 38 1.18 -0.40 -5.02
CA GLU A 38 2.09 -1.21 -5.84
C GLU A 38 1.79 -2.70 -5.69
N GLU A 39 2.06 -3.46 -6.75
CA GLU A 39 1.84 -4.91 -6.80
C GLU A 39 3.05 -5.68 -6.26
N SER A 40 4.20 -5.02 -6.07
CA SER A 40 5.44 -5.66 -5.64
C SER A 40 6.18 -4.84 -4.56
N PRO A 41 6.74 -5.49 -3.52
CA PRO A 41 7.50 -4.81 -2.47
C PRO A 41 8.82 -4.20 -2.97
N GLU A 42 9.32 -4.64 -4.12
CA GLU A 42 10.54 -4.13 -4.75
C GLU A 42 10.38 -2.76 -5.42
N LYS A 43 9.13 -2.32 -5.63
CA LYS A 43 8.79 -1.04 -6.28
C LYS A 43 8.16 -0.02 -5.34
N ALA A 44 7.73 -0.45 -4.15
CA ALA A 44 7.15 0.41 -3.12
C ALA A 44 8.18 1.37 -2.52
#